data_AF-A0A259NGR0-F1
#
_entry.id   AF-A0A259NGR0-F1
#
_cell.length_a   1.000
_cell.length_b   1.000
_cell.length_c   1.000
_cell.angle_alpha   90.00
_cell.angle_beta   90.00
_cell.angle_gamma   90.00
#
_symmetry.space_group_name_H-M   'P 1'
#
loop_
_entity.id
_entity.type
_entity.pdbx_description
1 polymer ?
#
loop_
_entity_poly.entity_id
_entity_poly.type
_entity_poly.pdbx_seq_one_letter_code
_entity_poly.pdbx_strand_id
1 'polypeptide(L)'
;MCLKEADRTPVSAEQMEISRLRTKLARVKMERDILEKGEPKSRTSCECLAGERVLRQGFKQGRKVKYAFIQRHCTVWPISVQCRVLNVSVSGYHGHLARQASTAPRRYL
;
A
#
# COMPACT_ATOMS: atom_id res chain seq x y z
N MET A 1 36.43 -8.94 35.76
CA MET A 1 35.77 -7.91 34.92
C MET A 1 34.27 -8.23 34.89
N CYS A 2 33.44 -7.25 35.25
CA CYS A 2 32.04 -7.43 35.63
C CYS A 2 31.15 -7.90 34.48
N LEU A 3 30.26 -8.85 34.78
CA LEU A 3 29.11 -9.19 33.94
C LEU A 3 28.17 -7.99 33.92
N LYS A 4 27.94 -7.40 32.75
CA LYS A 4 26.89 -6.39 32.54
C LYS A 4 25.55 -7.08 32.77
N GLU A 5 24.92 -6.82 33.91
CA GLU A 5 23.51 -7.15 34.08
C GLU A 5 22.70 -6.28 33.12
N ALA A 6 22.12 -6.92 32.11
CA ALA A 6 21.06 -6.31 31.33
C ALA A 6 19.84 -6.22 32.26
N ASP A 7 19.52 -5.00 32.66
CA ASP A 7 18.30 -4.66 33.39
C ASP A 7 17.09 -5.30 32.69
N ARG A 8 16.57 -6.37 33.29
CA ARG A 8 15.34 -7.03 32.88
C ARG A 8 14.21 -6.43 33.70
N THR A 9 13.92 -5.15 33.47
CA THR A 9 12.65 -4.59 33.93
C THR A 9 11.53 -5.27 33.14
N PRO A 10 10.56 -5.93 33.81
CA PRO A 10 9.43 -6.54 33.11
C PRO A 10 8.70 -5.44 32.34
N VAL A 11 8.40 -5.70 31.06
CA VAL A 11 7.69 -4.73 30.20
C VAL A 11 6.41 -4.30 30.92
N SER A 12 6.40 -3.06 31.41
CA SER A 12 5.25 -2.50 32.12
C SER A 12 4.01 -2.54 31.20
N ALA A 13 2.82 -2.69 31.78
CA ALA A 13 1.56 -2.67 31.03
C ALA A 13 1.45 -1.43 30.12
N GLU A 14 1.97 -0.30 30.58
CA GLU A 14 2.06 0.94 29.82
C GLU A 14 3.00 0.81 28.61
N GLN A 15 4.15 0.15 28.77
CA GLN A 15 5.09 -0.08 27.66
C GLN A 15 4.52 -1.03 26.61
N MET A 16 3.74 -2.02 27.02
CA MET A 16 2.99 -2.87 26.09
C MET A 16 1.94 -2.07 25.32
N GLU A 17 1.17 -1.22 25.98
CA GLU A 17 0.16 -0.39 25.31
C GLU A 17 0.81 0.66 24.39
N ILE A 18 1.91 1.30 24.81
CA ILE A 18 2.69 2.20 23.94
C ILE A 18 3.17 1.46 22.68
N SER A 19 3.65 0.23 22.82
CA SER A 19 4.12 -0.57 21.68
C SER A 19 2.97 -0.93 20.72
N ARG A 20 1.83 -1.34 21.28
CA ARG A 20 0.61 -1.63 20.54
C ARG A 20 0.08 -0.40 19.80
N LEU A 21 0.04 0.75 20.46
CA LEU A 21 -0.42 2.01 19.88
C LEU A 21 0.51 2.50 18.78
N ARG A 22 1.83 2.44 18.98
CA ARG A 22 2.82 2.76 17.93
C ARG A 22 2.65 1.89 16.70
N THR A 23 2.36 0.60 16.88
CA THR A 23 2.08 -0.32 15.77
C THR A 23 0.81 0.07 15.00
N LYS A 24 -0.27 0.40 15.72
CA LYS A 24 -1.53 0.87 15.09
C LYS A 24 -1.34 2.18 14.34
N LEU A 25 -0.63 3.14 14.95
CA LEU A 25 -0.34 4.44 14.35
C LEU A 25 0.53 4.29 13.10
N ALA A 26 1.54 3.42 13.12
CA ALA A 26 2.35 3.12 11.95
C ALA A 26 1.47 2.62 10.80
N ARG A 27 0.56 1.68 11.05
CA ARG A 27 -0.36 1.17 10.03
C ARG A 27 -1.28 2.26 9.48
N VAL A 28 -1.91 3.05 10.34
CA VAL A 28 -2.84 4.12 9.92
C VAL A 28 -2.11 5.20 9.13
N LYS A 29 -0.90 5.58 9.55
CA LYS A 29 -0.06 6.54 8.83
C LYS A 29 0.24 6.04 7.41
N MET A 30 0.61 4.77 7.27
CA MET A 30 0.83 4.16 5.94
C MET A 30 -0.42 4.18 5.07
N GLU A 31 -1.59 3.82 5.62
CA GLU A 31 -2.86 3.82 4.87
C GLU A 31 -3.21 5.22 4.34
N ARG A 32 -3.05 6.26 5.16
CA ARG A 32 -3.25 7.66 4.75
C ARG A 32 -2.26 8.08 3.67
N ASP A 33 -0.97 7.79 3.86
CA ASP A 33 0.07 8.20 2.92
C ASP A 33 -0.13 7.55 1.53
N ILE A 34 -0.64 6.31 1.47
CA ILE A 34 -1.01 5.64 0.21
C ILE A 34 -2.14 6.38 -0.50
N LEU A 35 -3.20 6.77 0.24
CA LEU A 35 -4.33 7.50 -0.35
C LEU A 35 -3.89 8.87 -0.87
N GLU A 36 -3.07 9.61 -0.12
CA GLU A 36 -2.55 10.91 -0.54
C GLU A 36 -1.71 10.83 -1.83
N LYS A 37 -0.90 9.78 -1.97
CA LYS A 37 -0.08 9.55 -3.17
C LYS A 37 -0.87 8.97 -4.33
N GLY A 38 -2.00 8.37 -4.02
CA GLY A 38 -2.81 7.66 -4.98
C GLY A 38 -3.91 8.51 -5.63
N GLU A 39 -4.37 9.56 -4.96
CA GLU A 39 -5.35 10.46 -5.54
C GLU A 39 -4.75 11.22 -6.74
N PRO A 40 -5.36 11.13 -7.94
CA PRO A 40 -4.92 11.93 -9.07
C PRO A 40 -5.12 13.42 -8.75
N LYS A 41 -4.02 14.16 -8.60
CA LYS A 41 -4.01 15.59 -8.21
C LYS A 41 -4.58 16.55 -9.28
N SER A 42 -5.20 16.07 -10.35
CA SER A 42 -5.82 16.93 -11.34
C SER A 42 -6.97 16.23 -12.06
N ARG A 43 -8.16 16.84 -12.00
CA ARG A 43 -9.35 16.49 -12.79
C ARG A 43 -9.25 16.90 -14.26
N THR A 44 -8.09 17.33 -14.74
CA THR A 44 -7.93 17.96 -16.06
C THR A 44 -7.14 17.07 -17.00
N SER A 45 -7.77 15.98 -17.48
CA SER A 45 -7.53 15.41 -18.83
C SER A 45 -8.27 14.07 -19.07
N CYS A 46 -9.45 13.85 -18.50
CA CYS A 46 -10.33 12.80 -19.01
C CYS A 46 -11.53 13.47 -19.66
N GLU A 47 -11.35 13.80 -20.93
CA GLU A 47 -12.44 14.15 -21.83
C GLU A 47 -13.31 12.91 -22.01
N CYS A 48 -14.26 12.73 -21.09
CA CYS A 48 -15.42 11.88 -21.31
C CYS A 48 -16.62 12.77 -21.05
N LEU A 49 -17.12 13.36 -22.13
CA LEU A 49 -18.40 14.06 -22.14
C LEU A 49 -19.49 13.10 -21.68
N ALA A 50 -20.16 13.49 -20.59
CA ALA A 50 -21.59 13.32 -20.30
C ALA A 50 -21.85 12.90 -18.86
N GLY A 51 -22.63 13.74 -18.17
CA GLY A 51 -23.48 13.29 -17.07
C GLY A 51 -22.99 13.69 -15.69
N GLU A 52 -23.53 14.82 -15.23
CA GLU A 52 -23.57 15.28 -13.85
C GLU A 52 -23.67 14.13 -12.83
N ARG A 53 -22.61 13.97 -12.03
CA ARG A 53 -22.64 13.21 -10.77
C ARG A 53 -21.52 13.71 -9.87
N VAL A 54 -21.86 14.64 -8.99
CA VAL A 54 -21.11 14.91 -7.77
C VAL A 54 -21.28 13.70 -6.85
N LEU A 55 -20.48 12.66 -7.05
CA LEU A 55 -20.34 11.56 -6.11
C LEU A 55 -18.85 11.37 -5.83
N ARG A 56 -18.48 11.61 -4.55
CA ARG A 56 -17.17 11.45 -3.92
C ARG A 56 -16.27 10.49 -4.72
N GLN A 57 -15.31 11.04 -5.46
CA GLN A 57 -14.40 10.26 -6.30
C GLN A 57 -13.29 9.67 -5.43
N GLY A 58 -13.58 8.55 -4.77
CA GLY A 58 -12.55 7.60 -4.39
C GLY A 58 -11.96 6.91 -5.63
N PHE A 59 -10.91 6.10 -5.44
CA PHE A 59 -10.15 5.37 -6.47
C PHE A 59 -11.01 4.57 -7.49
N LYS A 60 -11.61 5.24 -8.48
CA LYS A 60 -12.37 4.64 -9.61
C LYS A 60 -11.45 4.18 -10.76
N GLN A 61 -10.19 3.86 -10.48
CA GLN A 61 -9.24 3.40 -11.49
C GLN A 61 -9.41 1.90 -11.76
N GLY A 62 -9.18 1.48 -13.01
CA GLY A 62 -9.17 0.08 -13.40
C GLY A 62 -8.08 -0.71 -12.67
N ARG A 63 -8.27 -2.04 -12.50
CA ARG A 63 -7.34 -2.93 -11.78
C ARG A 63 -5.88 -2.82 -12.25
N LYS A 64 -5.65 -2.64 -13.56
CA LYS A 64 -4.31 -2.45 -14.14
C LYS A 64 -3.59 -1.21 -13.58
N VAL A 65 -4.30 -0.08 -13.41
CA VAL A 65 -3.73 1.16 -12.86
C VAL A 65 -3.38 0.97 -11.38
N LYS A 66 -4.25 0.28 -10.62
CA LYS A 66 -3.99 -0.06 -9.22
C LYS A 66 -2.76 -0.97 -9.08
N TYR A 67 -2.60 -1.96 -9.96
CA TYR A 67 -1.42 -2.82 -9.94
C TYR A 67 -0.13 -2.08 -10.35
N ALA A 68 -0.20 -1.17 -11.31
CA ALA A 68 0.94 -0.33 -11.67
C ALA A 68 1.37 0.59 -10.51
N PHE A 69 0.41 1.14 -9.76
CA PHE A 69 0.69 1.87 -8.53
C PHE A 69 1.41 0.98 -7.51
N ILE A 70 0.88 -0.22 -7.24
CA ILE A 70 1.48 -1.16 -6.29
C ILE A 70 2.93 -1.49 -6.68
N GLN A 71 3.18 -1.74 -7.96
CA GLN A 71 4.51 -2.07 -8.47
C GLN A 71 5.52 -0.91 -8.29
N ARG A 72 5.09 0.35 -8.44
CA ARG A 72 5.95 1.53 -8.26
C ARG A 72 6.27 1.82 -6.79
N HIS A 73 5.40 1.40 -5.89
CA HIS A 73 5.48 1.76 -4.47
C HIS A 73 5.72 0.57 -3.53
N CYS A 74 5.97 -0.63 -4.07
CA CYS A 74 6.21 -1.84 -3.29
C CYS A 74 7.45 -1.79 -2.40
N THR A 75 8.39 -0.89 -2.68
CA THR A 75 9.58 -0.63 -1.85
C THR A 75 9.30 0.30 -0.67
N VAL A 76 8.22 1.10 -0.75
CA VAL A 76 7.86 2.08 0.28
C VAL A 76 6.84 1.49 1.26
N TRP A 77 5.88 0.72 0.75
CA TRP A 77 4.85 0.08 1.57
C TRP A 77 4.68 -1.40 1.23
N PRO A 78 4.33 -2.27 2.21
CA PRO A 78 4.03 -3.67 1.95
C PRO A 78 2.86 -3.83 0.96
N ILE A 79 2.99 -4.80 0.04
CA ILE A 79 1.96 -5.11 -0.97
C ILE A 79 0.59 -5.38 -0.33
N SER A 80 0.56 -6.08 0.82
CA SER A 80 -0.67 -6.40 1.54
C SER A 80 -1.45 -5.17 2.00
N VAL A 81 -0.74 -4.13 2.47
CA VAL A 81 -1.34 -2.86 2.89
C VAL A 81 -1.88 -2.11 1.67
N GLN A 82 -1.09 -2.03 0.60
CA GLN A 82 -1.50 -1.35 -0.63
C GLN A 82 -2.72 -2.03 -1.28
N CYS A 83 -2.75 -3.36 -1.35
CA CYS A 83 -3.89 -4.14 -1.84
C CYS A 83 -5.17 -3.86 -1.04
N ARG A 84 -5.06 -3.80 0.30
CA ARG A 84 -6.20 -3.47 1.18
C ARG A 84 -6.72 -2.05 0.92
N VAL A 85 -5.83 -1.06 0.87
CA VAL A 85 -6.20 0.36 0.66
C VAL A 85 -6.81 0.57 -0.72
N LEU A 86 -6.27 -0.06 -1.76
CA LEU A 86 -6.74 0.06 -3.14
C LEU A 86 -7.94 -0.86 -3.46
N ASN A 87 -8.38 -1.66 -2.49
CA ASN A 87 -9.45 -2.65 -2.64
C ASN A 87 -9.23 -3.61 -3.83
N VAL A 88 -8.07 -4.27 -3.85
CA VAL A 88 -7.71 -5.33 -4.81
C VAL A 88 -7.16 -6.56 -4.08
N SER A 89 -7.28 -7.75 -4.66
CA SER A 89 -6.71 -8.96 -4.06
C SER A 89 -5.21 -9.08 -4.29
N VAL A 90 -4.50 -9.63 -3.30
CA VAL A 90 -3.07 -9.95 -3.39
C VAL A 90 -2.82 -11.01 -4.46
N SER A 91 -3.65 -12.07 -4.50
CA SER A 91 -3.59 -13.10 -5.54
C SER A 91 -3.78 -12.52 -6.95
N GLY A 92 -4.68 -11.54 -7.10
CA GLY A 92 -4.89 -10.85 -8.37
C GLY A 92 -3.67 -10.05 -8.83
N TYR A 93 -2.97 -9.40 -7.88
CA TYR A 93 -1.72 -8.70 -8.15
C TYR A 93 -0.60 -9.65 -8.59
N HIS A 94 -0.37 -10.75 -7.86
CA HIS A 94 0.63 -11.74 -8.26
C HIS A 94 0.31 -12.41 -9.60
N GLY A 95 -0.95 -12.73 -9.86
CA GLY A 95 -1.38 -13.24 -11.17
C GLY A 95 -1.18 -12.21 -12.30
N HIS A 96 -1.29 -10.91 -12.00
CA HIS A 96 -0.95 -9.86 -12.95
C HIS A 96 0.55 -9.80 -13.25
N LEU A 97 1.41 -9.92 -12.22
CA LEU A 97 2.86 -10.01 -12.39
C LEU A 97 3.26 -11.23 -13.23
N ALA A 98 2.67 -12.39 -12.96
CA ALA A 98 2.92 -13.61 -13.72
C ALA A 98 2.60 -13.43 -15.21
N ARG A 99 1.47 -12.80 -15.53
CA ARG A 99 1.09 -12.46 -16.92
C ARG A 99 2.02 -11.43 -17.57
N GLN A 100 2.53 -10.47 -16.81
CA GLN A 100 3.53 -9.53 -17.33
C GLN A 100 4.84 -10.26 -17.66
N ALA A 101 5.31 -11.14 -16.78
CA ALA A 101 6.53 -11.92 -16.97
C ALA A 101 6.43 -12.86 -18.18
N SER A 102 5.26 -13.46 -18.44
CA SER A 102 5.04 -14.30 -19.63
C SER A 102 4.95 -13.50 -20.93
N THR A 103 4.62 -12.21 -20.86
CA THR A 103 4.54 -11.32 -22.02
C THR A 103 5.88 -10.65 -22.32
N ALA A 104 6.80 -10.64 -21.35
CA ALA A 104 8.16 -10.18 -21.59
C ALA A 104 8.82 -11.10 -22.63
N PRO A 105 9.44 -10.55 -23.70
CA PRO A 105 10.09 -11.37 -24.70
C PRO A 105 11.11 -12.26 -23.99
N ARG A 106 10.98 -13.58 -24.19
CA ARG A 106 11.99 -14.54 -23.76
C ARG A 106 13.31 -14.07 -24.36
N ARG A 107 14.22 -13.59 -23.51
CA ARG A 107 15.61 -13.38 -23.90
C ARG A 107 16.17 -14.76 -24.15
N TYR A 108 16.19 -15.16 -25.42
CA TYR A 108 16.97 -16.30 -25.87
C TYR A 108 18.44 -15.91 -25.66
N LEU A 109 19.08 -16.59 -24.69
CA LEU A 109 20.54 -16.63 -24.55
C LEU A 109 21.05 -17.84 -25.33
#